data_AF-A0AAD1D8U6-F1
#
_entry.id   AF-A0AAD1D8U6-F1
#
_cell.length_a   1.000
_cell.length_b   1.000
_cell.length_c   1.000
_cell.angle_alpha   90.00
_cell.angle_beta   90.00
_cell.angle_gamma   90.00
#
_symmetry.space_group_name_H-M   'P 1'
#
loop_
_entity.id
_entity.type
_entity.pdbx_description
1 polymer ?
#
loop_
_entity_poly.entity_id
_entity_poly.type
_entity_poly.pdbx_seq_one_letter_code
_entity_poly.pdbx_strand_id
1 'polypeptide(L)'
;MTNPGAILADPAWFPHRYDEQRQVIQFIRLDREAHRAATFLTDEYLGEGERTLVPLAALRDFVPPPNPVHFLFHSAFCCSTLLASALDVPGRVLGLKEPQIVNDLAGAALRGTLDNVLVGQMLGLLARLESVVVVKPGNEANLLMSSLLVVRPHARALLMSSGLEDFLFSVAKKGMFGRIWARRQHSLLAPRQHRSPGFSPAEVFQQTDLQIAGMVWLMQRAEFVDLIAAQPARVRSLDAADLLADERQGLERTADWFGLGLTPLDIDRVMASGRFETHAKELGRSYDAVVRERERGH
;
A
#
# COMPACT_ATOMS: atom_id res chain seq x y z
N MET A 1 27.67 17.52 -10.53
CA MET A 1 27.11 16.16 -10.33
C MET A 1 27.10 15.91 -8.83
N THR A 2 25.92 15.74 -8.24
CA THR A 2 25.79 15.52 -6.80
C THR A 2 26.41 14.17 -6.44
N ASN A 3 27.24 14.11 -5.40
CA ASN A 3 27.90 12.89 -4.95
C ASN A 3 26.85 11.84 -4.56
N PRO A 4 26.82 10.63 -5.16
CA PRO A 4 25.87 9.57 -4.81
C PRO A 4 25.81 9.27 -3.31
N GLY A 5 26.96 9.28 -2.62
CA GLY A 5 27.01 9.05 -1.17
C GLY A 5 26.24 10.11 -0.37
N ALA A 6 26.27 11.37 -0.82
CA ALA A 6 25.52 12.44 -0.16
C ALA A 6 24.00 12.27 -0.36
N ILE A 7 23.56 11.84 -1.56
CA ILE A 7 22.15 11.55 -1.85
C ILE A 7 21.65 10.37 -1.00
N LEU A 8 22.44 9.30 -0.91
CA LEU A 8 22.08 8.10 -0.14
C LEU A 8 22.02 8.37 1.37
N ALA A 9 22.87 9.27 1.88
CA ALA A 9 22.90 9.63 3.30
C ALA A 9 21.78 10.62 3.71
N ASP A 10 21.24 11.40 2.79
CA ASP A 10 20.28 12.46 3.09
C ASP A 10 18.82 11.98 2.92
N PRO A 11 18.00 11.90 4.00
CA PRO A 11 16.62 11.44 3.93
C PRO A 11 15.68 12.38 3.16
N ALA A 12 16.07 13.64 2.91
CA ALA A 12 15.28 14.56 2.09
C ALA A 12 15.30 14.17 0.60
N TRP A 13 16.20 13.28 0.18
CA TRP A 13 16.18 12.67 -1.14
C TRP A 13 15.35 11.41 -1.11
N PHE A 14 14.09 11.47 -1.51
CA PHE A 14 13.23 10.30 -1.56
C PHE A 14 13.58 9.39 -2.75
N PRO A 15 13.75 8.07 -2.57
CA PRO A 15 13.97 7.11 -3.65
C PRO A 15 12.66 6.87 -4.40
N HIS A 16 12.47 7.55 -5.53
CA HIS A 16 11.19 7.63 -6.23
C HIS A 16 10.95 6.52 -7.25
N ARG A 17 11.89 6.34 -8.21
CA ARG A 17 11.76 5.34 -9.29
C ARG A 17 12.95 4.40 -9.32
N TYR A 18 12.69 3.15 -9.65
CA TYR A 18 13.71 2.24 -10.13
C TYR A 18 13.55 2.06 -11.65
N ASP A 19 14.55 2.52 -12.42
CA ASP A 19 14.63 2.29 -13.85
C ASP A 19 15.53 1.08 -14.12
N GLU A 20 14.86 -0.05 -14.37
CA GLU A 20 15.51 -1.33 -14.64
C GLU A 20 16.36 -1.30 -15.91
N GLN A 21 15.91 -0.63 -16.99
CA GLN A 21 16.66 -0.63 -18.25
C GLN A 21 17.97 0.14 -18.11
N ARG A 22 17.94 1.26 -17.39
CA ARG A 22 19.11 2.12 -17.20
C ARG A 22 19.93 1.73 -15.97
N GLN A 23 19.43 0.83 -15.12
CA GLN A 23 20.04 0.43 -13.86
C GLN A 23 20.35 1.65 -12.96
N VAL A 24 19.38 2.56 -12.87
CA VAL A 24 19.46 3.76 -12.03
C VAL A 24 18.24 3.87 -11.12
N ILE A 25 18.42 4.56 -10.02
CA ILE A 25 17.35 4.99 -9.13
C ILE A 25 17.20 6.49 -9.29
N GLN A 26 15.98 6.93 -9.58
CA GLN A 26 15.64 8.35 -9.55
C GLN A 26 15.30 8.74 -8.12
N PHE A 27 16.00 9.74 -7.62
CA PHE A 27 15.68 10.40 -6.37
C PHE A 27 15.01 11.73 -6.66
N ILE A 28 14.05 12.10 -5.82
CA ILE A 28 13.40 13.41 -5.83
C ILE A 28 13.56 14.03 -4.46
N ARG A 29 13.88 15.32 -4.41
CA ARG A 29 13.94 16.05 -3.15
C ARG A 29 12.52 16.32 -2.65
N LEU A 30 12.19 15.76 -1.49
CA LEU A 30 10.90 15.90 -0.83
C LEU A 30 11.14 16.14 0.66
N ASP A 31 10.64 17.26 1.16
CA ASP A 31 10.60 17.48 2.60
C ASP A 31 9.44 16.69 3.25
N ARG A 32 9.42 16.70 4.58
CA ARG A 32 8.44 15.95 5.37
C ARG A 32 7.01 16.43 5.16
N GLU A 33 6.84 17.72 4.87
CA GLU A 33 5.53 18.32 4.65
C GLU A 33 4.97 17.93 3.28
N ALA A 34 5.80 17.96 2.23
CA ALA A 34 5.46 17.48 0.90
C ALA A 34 5.07 16.00 0.91
N HIS A 35 5.80 15.17 1.64
CA HIS A 35 5.44 13.76 1.85
C HIS A 35 4.05 13.58 2.46
N ARG A 36 3.73 14.37 3.49
CA ARG A 36 2.44 14.31 4.17
C ARG A 36 1.29 14.77 3.27
N ALA A 37 1.51 15.85 2.52
CA ALA A 37 0.52 16.46 1.65
C ALA A 37 0.18 15.62 0.41
N ALA A 38 1.14 14.86 -0.13
CA ALA A 38 0.91 14.02 -1.30
C ALA A 38 -0.08 12.89 -1.00
N THR A 39 -1.13 12.74 -1.81
CA THR A 39 -2.10 11.63 -1.68
C THR A 39 -1.41 10.28 -1.89
N PHE A 40 -0.61 10.18 -2.95
CA PHE A 40 0.23 9.04 -3.29
C PHE A 40 1.63 9.51 -3.67
N LEU A 41 2.61 8.62 -3.58
CA LEU A 41 4.02 8.90 -3.90
C LEU A 41 4.35 8.40 -5.31
N THR A 42 3.55 8.86 -6.27
CA THR A 42 3.65 8.57 -7.71
C THR A 42 3.87 9.86 -8.51
N ASP A 43 4.22 9.74 -9.80
CA ASP A 43 4.50 10.91 -10.65
C ASP A 43 3.32 11.89 -10.76
N GLU A 44 2.08 11.41 -10.62
CA GLU A 44 0.87 12.23 -10.72
C GLU A 44 0.73 13.22 -9.56
N TYR A 45 1.20 12.84 -8.36
CA TYR A 45 1.00 13.59 -7.12
C TYR A 45 2.28 14.26 -6.62
N LEU A 46 3.43 13.82 -7.13
CA LEU A 46 4.71 14.43 -6.81
C LEU A 46 5.03 15.51 -7.86
N GLY A 47 5.24 16.73 -7.38
CA GLY A 47 5.53 17.88 -8.24
C GLY A 47 6.91 17.83 -8.92
N GLU A 48 7.33 18.98 -9.45
CA GLU A 48 8.60 19.17 -10.17
C GLU A 48 9.80 19.38 -9.23
N GLY A 49 9.82 18.73 -8.06
CA GLY A 49 10.94 18.80 -7.12
C GLY A 49 12.27 18.42 -7.78
N GLU A 50 13.39 18.87 -7.19
CA GLU A 50 14.73 18.58 -7.70
C GLU A 50 14.92 17.06 -7.87
N ARG A 51 15.33 16.59 -9.06
CA ARG A 51 15.52 15.16 -9.36
C ARG A 51 16.97 14.86 -9.70
N THR A 52 17.46 13.71 -9.26
CA THR A 52 18.78 13.20 -9.61
C THR A 52 18.73 11.70 -9.88
N LEU A 53 19.69 11.19 -10.65
CA LEU A 53 19.82 9.77 -10.95
C LEU A 53 21.06 9.23 -10.25
N VAL A 54 20.89 8.15 -9.49
CA VAL A 54 21.98 7.42 -8.84
C VAL A 54 22.09 6.05 -9.48
N PRO A 55 23.26 5.64 -10.01
CA PRO A 55 23.46 4.29 -10.52
C PRO A 55 23.20 3.24 -9.45
N LEU A 56 22.53 2.14 -9.80
CA LEU A 56 22.27 1.03 -8.87
C LEU A 56 23.57 0.49 -8.27
N ALA A 57 24.66 0.49 -9.03
CA ALA A 57 25.99 0.09 -8.57
C ALA A 57 26.50 0.91 -7.36
N ALA A 58 26.03 2.15 -7.17
CA ALA A 58 26.38 2.97 -6.01
C ALA A 58 25.79 2.45 -4.69
N LEU A 59 24.80 1.53 -4.75
CA LEU A 59 24.22 0.89 -3.57
C LEU A 59 25.05 -0.29 -3.07
N ARG A 60 26.10 -0.70 -3.77
CA ARG A 60 26.95 -1.84 -3.37
C ARG A 60 27.51 -1.68 -1.96
N ASP A 61 27.97 -0.47 -1.65
CA ASP A 61 28.60 -0.13 -0.37
C ASP A 61 27.63 0.63 0.56
N PHE A 62 26.38 0.80 0.14
CA PHE A 62 25.37 1.45 0.96
C PHE A 62 24.85 0.48 2.02
N VAL A 63 25.16 0.79 3.29
CA VAL A 63 24.64 0.06 4.44
C VAL A 63 23.44 0.82 4.98
N PRO A 64 22.19 0.35 4.73
CA PRO A 64 21.02 1.02 5.26
C PRO A 64 20.96 0.88 6.79
N PRO A 65 20.36 1.85 7.50
CA PRO A 65 20.11 1.69 8.92
C PRO A 65 19.15 0.51 9.16
N PRO A 66 19.23 -0.14 10.33
CA PRO A 66 18.38 -1.30 10.67
C PRO A 66 16.94 -0.91 11.05
N ASN A 67 16.47 0.24 10.58
CA ASN A 67 15.15 0.76 10.93
C ASN A 67 14.03 -0.17 10.42
N PRO A 68 12.97 -0.40 11.20
CA PRO A 68 11.86 -1.26 10.79
C PRO A 68 11.12 -0.70 9.57
N VAL A 69 10.84 -1.60 8.63
CA VAL A 69 9.92 -1.36 7.51
C VAL A 69 8.77 -2.34 7.63
N HIS A 70 7.55 -1.83 7.75
CA HIS A 70 6.33 -2.61 7.89
C HIS A 70 5.40 -2.38 6.70
N PHE A 71 4.42 -3.26 6.52
CA PHE A 71 3.58 -3.24 5.32
C PHE A 71 2.09 -3.20 5.65
N LEU A 72 1.38 -2.29 4.99
CA LEU A 72 -0.08 -2.23 4.94
C LEU A 72 -0.53 -2.64 3.53
N PHE A 73 -0.78 -3.92 3.32
CA PHE A 73 -1.34 -4.43 2.08
C PHE A 73 -2.86 -4.31 2.10
N HIS A 74 -3.49 -4.36 0.93
CA HIS A 74 -4.94 -4.14 0.87
C HIS A 74 -5.61 -4.78 -0.35
N SER A 75 -6.92 -5.04 -0.24
CA SER A 75 -7.77 -5.53 -1.36
C SER A 75 -8.33 -4.40 -2.24
N ALA A 76 -7.93 -3.15 -1.97
CA ALA A 76 -8.50 -1.92 -2.55
C ALA A 76 -9.88 -1.57 -1.98
N PHE A 77 -10.24 -0.29 -2.10
CA PHE A 77 -11.51 0.28 -1.62
C PHE A 77 -11.85 -0.09 -0.17
N CYS A 78 -10.85 -0.01 0.71
CA CYS A 78 -10.94 -0.47 2.09
C CYS A 78 -10.17 0.46 3.05
N CYS A 79 -10.20 1.78 2.82
CA CYS A 79 -9.61 2.78 3.72
C CYS A 79 -8.11 2.62 4.05
N SER A 80 -7.35 1.86 3.25
CA SER A 80 -5.92 1.66 3.48
C SER A 80 -5.11 2.95 3.37
N THR A 81 -5.50 3.87 2.48
CA THR A 81 -4.88 5.21 2.36
C THR A 81 -5.17 6.08 3.60
N LEU A 82 -6.39 6.01 4.15
CA LEU A 82 -6.74 6.68 5.40
C LEU A 82 -5.86 6.20 6.54
N LEU A 83 -5.77 4.88 6.74
CA LEU A 83 -4.98 4.30 7.82
C LEU A 83 -3.48 4.60 7.63
N ALA A 84 -2.94 4.47 6.42
CA ALA A 84 -1.55 4.86 6.12
C ALA A 84 -1.29 6.33 6.46
N SER A 85 -2.23 7.22 6.13
CA SER A 85 -2.13 8.64 6.48
C SER A 85 -2.25 8.89 7.98
N ALA A 86 -3.07 8.12 8.70
CA ALA A 86 -3.22 8.24 10.16
C ALA A 86 -1.96 7.80 10.91
N LEU A 87 -1.30 6.74 10.43
CA LEU A 87 -0.03 6.22 10.98
C LEU A 87 1.17 7.15 10.73
N ASP A 88 1.03 8.15 9.85
CA ASP A 88 2.08 9.12 9.57
C ASP A 88 2.21 10.15 10.70
N VAL A 89 3.17 9.92 11.60
CA VAL A 89 3.44 10.73 12.81
C VAL A 89 4.86 11.33 12.73
N PRO A 90 5.00 12.66 12.51
CA PRO A 90 6.31 13.29 12.35
C PRO A 90 7.31 12.99 13.47
N GLY A 91 8.53 12.61 13.11
CA GLY A 91 9.62 12.29 14.06
C GLY A 91 9.45 10.95 14.80
N ARG A 92 8.50 10.11 14.36
CA ARG A 92 8.25 8.76 14.90
C ARG A 92 8.10 7.73 13.79
N VAL A 93 7.14 7.98 12.89
CA VAL A 93 6.70 7.03 11.87
C VAL A 93 6.46 7.75 10.56
N LEU A 94 7.03 7.22 9.48
CA LEU A 94 6.74 7.66 8.12
C LEU A 94 5.77 6.69 7.45
N GLY A 95 4.55 7.17 7.18
CA GLY A 95 3.53 6.44 6.44
C GLY A 95 3.65 6.70 4.94
N LEU A 96 4.20 5.76 4.18
CA LEU A 96 4.36 5.88 2.73
C LEU A 96 3.12 5.38 1.99
N LYS A 97 2.49 6.24 1.18
CA LYS A 97 1.28 5.93 0.40
C LYS A 97 1.66 5.65 -1.04
N GLU A 98 1.64 4.37 -1.43
CA GLU A 98 1.94 3.87 -2.79
C GLU A 98 3.26 4.41 -3.37
N PRO A 99 4.41 4.19 -2.68
CA PRO A 99 5.70 4.63 -3.20
C PRO A 99 6.01 3.95 -4.53
N GLN A 100 6.24 4.75 -5.55
CA GLN A 100 6.41 4.27 -6.92
C GLN A 100 7.57 3.27 -7.08
N ILE A 101 8.64 3.40 -6.30
CA ILE A 101 9.75 2.43 -6.30
C ILE A 101 9.30 1.01 -5.98
N VAL A 102 8.25 0.84 -5.15
CA VAL A 102 7.66 -0.48 -4.86
C VAL A 102 6.78 -0.97 -6.02
N ASN A 103 6.09 -0.06 -6.72
CA ASN A 103 5.36 -0.39 -7.95
C ASN A 103 6.33 -0.81 -9.07
N ASP A 104 7.51 -0.20 -9.13
CA ASP A 104 8.55 -0.58 -10.11
C ASP A 104 9.08 -2.00 -9.83
N LEU A 105 9.26 -2.37 -8.55
CA LEU A 105 9.57 -3.75 -8.16
C LEU A 105 8.45 -4.72 -8.54
N ALA A 106 7.19 -4.30 -8.45
CA ALA A 106 6.05 -5.11 -8.86
C ALA A 106 6.10 -5.38 -10.38
N GLY A 107 6.46 -4.35 -11.16
CA GLY A 107 6.74 -4.49 -12.58
C GLY A 107 7.90 -5.46 -12.88
N ALA A 108 9.01 -5.37 -12.15
CA ALA A 108 10.14 -6.29 -12.31
C ALA A 108 9.76 -7.75 -11.98
N ALA A 109 8.94 -7.97 -10.93
CA ALA A 109 8.43 -9.29 -10.60
C ALA A 109 7.56 -9.88 -11.73
N LEU A 110 6.69 -9.06 -12.34
CA LEU A 110 5.88 -9.50 -13.49
C LEU A 110 6.73 -9.87 -14.72
N ARG A 111 7.92 -9.26 -14.87
CA ARG A 111 8.88 -9.61 -15.93
C ARG A 111 9.80 -10.78 -15.56
N GLY A 112 9.75 -11.27 -14.32
CA GLY A 112 10.61 -12.35 -13.84
C GLY A 112 12.06 -11.92 -13.56
N THR A 113 12.31 -10.63 -13.39
CA THR A 113 13.66 -10.05 -13.19
C THR A 113 13.91 -9.60 -11.76
N LEU A 114 12.92 -9.72 -10.87
CA LEU A 114 13.06 -9.37 -9.47
C LEU A 114 13.90 -10.42 -8.72
N ASP A 115 14.92 -9.95 -8.00
CA ASP A 115 15.65 -10.75 -7.02
C ASP A 115 15.57 -10.14 -5.60
N ASN A 116 15.89 -10.96 -4.59
CA ASN A 116 15.83 -10.55 -3.19
C ASN A 116 16.89 -9.51 -2.81
N VAL A 117 18.00 -9.40 -3.55
CA VAL A 117 19.05 -8.41 -3.30
C VAL A 117 18.55 -7.03 -3.68
N LEU A 118 17.96 -6.89 -4.86
CA LEU A 118 17.33 -5.65 -5.34
C LEU A 118 16.21 -5.21 -4.40
N VAL A 119 15.34 -6.13 -3.98
CA VAL A 119 14.30 -5.84 -2.98
C VAL A 119 14.93 -5.33 -1.68
N GLY A 120 15.97 -6.00 -1.19
CA GLY A 120 16.69 -5.60 0.03
C GLY A 120 17.29 -4.21 -0.07
N GLN A 121 17.89 -3.88 -1.21
CA GLN A 121 18.45 -2.56 -1.50
C GLN A 121 17.37 -1.48 -1.50
N MET A 122 16.26 -1.68 -2.22
CA MET A 122 15.17 -0.69 -2.27
C MET A 122 14.52 -0.49 -0.89
N LEU A 123 14.27 -1.58 -0.15
CA LEU A 123 13.75 -1.48 1.21
C LEU A 123 14.77 -0.86 2.18
N GLY A 124 16.08 -1.00 1.90
CA GLY A 124 17.14 -0.31 2.62
C GLY A 124 17.08 1.20 2.42
N LEU A 125 16.84 1.64 1.19
CA LEU A 125 16.65 3.06 0.88
C LEU A 125 15.40 3.65 1.55
N LEU A 126 14.31 2.88 1.66
CA LEU A 126 13.12 3.33 2.38
C LEU A 126 13.36 3.39 3.89
N ALA A 127 14.04 2.39 4.47
CA ALA A 127 14.32 2.31 5.90
C ALA A 127 15.07 3.53 6.44
N ARG A 128 15.90 4.19 5.62
CA ARG A 128 16.68 5.37 6.07
C ARG A 128 15.87 6.65 6.23
N LEU A 129 14.63 6.69 5.74
CA LEU A 129 13.84 7.92 5.68
C LEU A 129 13.31 8.36 7.05
N GLU A 130 13.14 7.42 8.00
CA GLU A 130 12.62 7.68 9.34
C GLU A 130 13.01 6.52 10.27
N SER A 131 12.84 6.69 11.60
CA SER A 131 13.09 5.62 12.58
C SER A 131 12.21 4.38 12.37
N VAL A 132 10.98 4.56 11.89
CA VAL A 132 10.07 3.47 11.51
C VAL A 132 9.33 3.88 10.24
N VAL A 133 9.21 2.96 9.29
CA VAL A 133 8.51 3.20 8.03
C VAL A 133 7.38 2.20 7.89
N VAL A 134 6.16 2.68 7.63
CA VAL A 134 5.02 1.85 7.26
C VAL A 134 4.71 2.12 5.79
N VAL A 135 4.94 1.12 4.95
CA VAL A 135 4.67 1.19 3.52
C VAL A 135 3.28 0.67 3.24
N LYS A 136 2.43 1.46 2.59
CA LYS A 136 1.20 1.01 1.96
C LYS A 136 1.44 0.90 0.45
N PRO A 137 1.79 -0.27 -0.09
CA PRO A 137 1.97 -0.43 -1.54
C PRO A 137 0.65 -0.24 -2.29
N GLY A 138 0.73 -0.03 -3.60
CA GLY A 138 -0.44 -0.13 -4.46
C GLY A 138 -0.96 -1.58 -4.49
N ASN A 139 -2.24 -1.76 -4.81
CA ASN A 139 -2.89 -3.08 -4.81
C ASN A 139 -2.17 -4.10 -5.72
N GLU A 140 -1.59 -3.62 -6.83
CA GLU A 140 -0.85 -4.43 -7.79
C GLU A 140 0.42 -5.04 -7.17
N ALA A 141 1.03 -4.35 -6.20
CA ALA A 141 2.21 -4.81 -5.49
C ALA A 141 1.93 -5.93 -4.47
N ASN A 142 0.67 -6.38 -4.31
CA ASN A 142 0.35 -7.55 -3.50
C ASN A 142 1.08 -8.83 -3.96
N LEU A 143 1.50 -8.91 -5.24
CA LEU A 143 2.34 -10.02 -5.71
C LEU A 143 3.68 -10.12 -4.99
N LEU A 144 4.13 -9.02 -4.39
CA LEU A 144 5.40 -8.94 -3.68
C LEU A 144 5.26 -9.30 -2.19
N MET A 145 4.05 -9.52 -1.66
CA MET A 145 3.82 -9.69 -0.21
C MET A 145 4.80 -10.68 0.43
N SER A 146 4.91 -11.88 -0.15
CA SER A 146 5.82 -12.92 0.35
C SER A 146 7.28 -12.50 0.24
N SER A 147 7.72 -11.99 -0.91
CA SER A 147 9.11 -11.59 -1.14
C SER A 147 9.57 -10.45 -0.22
N LEU A 148 8.72 -9.43 -0.03
CA LEU A 148 8.98 -8.31 0.88
C LEU A 148 9.15 -8.80 2.33
N LEU A 149 8.30 -9.73 2.76
CA LEU A 149 8.36 -10.30 4.10
C LEU A 149 9.56 -11.24 4.27
N VAL A 150 9.95 -12.01 3.25
CA VAL A 150 11.17 -12.84 3.27
C VAL A 150 12.41 -11.97 3.45
N VAL A 151 12.52 -10.88 2.69
CA VAL A 151 13.67 -9.96 2.75
C VAL A 151 13.74 -9.17 4.06
N ARG A 152 12.58 -8.88 4.68
CA ARG A 152 12.51 -8.23 6.00
C ARG A 152 11.89 -9.19 7.02
N PRO A 153 12.68 -10.11 7.63
CA PRO A 153 12.16 -11.14 8.54
C PRO A 153 11.55 -10.59 9.83
N HIS A 154 11.86 -9.35 10.20
CA HIS A 154 11.26 -8.66 11.35
C HIS A 154 10.11 -7.72 10.97
N ALA A 155 9.78 -7.59 9.68
CA ALA A 155 8.61 -6.83 9.26
C ALA A 155 7.32 -7.52 9.73
N ARG A 156 6.39 -6.70 10.21
CA ARG A 156 4.99 -7.08 10.41
C ARG A 156 4.15 -6.55 9.24
N ALA A 157 3.06 -7.24 8.95
CA ALA A 157 2.11 -6.85 7.91
C ALA A 157 0.69 -6.77 8.45
N LEU A 158 -0.08 -5.84 7.91
CA LEU A 158 -1.53 -5.78 8.07
C LEU A 158 -2.18 -5.89 6.68
N LEU A 159 -3.13 -6.80 6.54
CA LEU A 159 -3.88 -7.06 5.31
C LEU A 159 -5.28 -6.45 5.44
N MET A 160 -5.49 -5.29 4.81
CA MET A 160 -6.72 -4.55 4.94
C MET A 160 -7.73 -4.92 3.85
N SER A 161 -8.99 -5.12 4.20
CA SER A 161 -10.03 -5.45 3.22
C SER A 161 -11.37 -4.81 3.57
N SER A 162 -12.32 -4.91 2.65
CA SER A 162 -13.73 -4.56 2.86
C SER A 162 -14.63 -5.74 2.50
N GLY A 163 -15.89 -5.69 2.94
CA GLY A 163 -16.92 -6.64 2.55
C GLY A 163 -17.17 -6.63 1.04
N LEU A 164 -17.64 -7.76 0.50
CA LEU A 164 -17.88 -7.91 -0.94
C LEU A 164 -18.85 -6.84 -1.48
N GLU A 165 -19.93 -6.54 -0.77
CA GLU A 165 -20.90 -5.53 -1.18
C GLU A 165 -20.27 -4.14 -1.33
N ASP A 166 -19.50 -3.70 -0.32
CA ASP A 166 -18.84 -2.39 -0.32
C ASP A 166 -17.75 -2.30 -1.41
N PHE A 167 -17.05 -3.41 -1.65
CA PHE A 167 -16.08 -3.52 -2.73
C PHE A 167 -16.74 -3.39 -4.12
N LEU A 168 -17.80 -4.17 -4.38
CA LEU A 168 -18.54 -4.13 -5.64
C LEU A 168 -19.20 -2.78 -5.87
N PHE A 169 -19.77 -2.18 -4.82
CA PHE A 169 -20.32 -0.83 -4.87
C PHE A 169 -19.25 0.20 -5.25
N SER A 170 -18.06 0.11 -4.65
CA SER A 170 -16.95 1.02 -4.96
C SER A 170 -16.48 0.91 -6.41
N VAL A 171 -16.46 -0.31 -6.96
CA VAL A 171 -16.19 -0.57 -8.38
C VAL A 171 -17.30 0.04 -9.25
N ALA A 172 -18.57 -0.22 -8.93
CA ALA A 172 -19.72 0.27 -9.67
C ALA A 172 -19.80 1.81 -9.70
N LYS A 173 -19.58 2.46 -8.55
CA LYS A 173 -19.59 3.92 -8.37
C LYS A 173 -18.56 4.62 -9.26
N LYS A 174 -17.44 3.96 -9.57
CA LYS A 174 -16.38 4.47 -10.47
C LYS A 174 -16.70 4.29 -11.96
N GLY A 175 -17.88 3.76 -12.32
CA GLY A 175 -18.34 3.62 -13.69
C GLY A 175 -17.37 2.80 -14.56
N MET A 176 -17.10 3.27 -15.78
CA MET A 176 -16.23 2.56 -16.71
C MET A 176 -14.79 2.38 -16.20
N PHE A 177 -14.27 3.36 -15.46
CA PHE A 177 -12.93 3.26 -14.87
C PHE A 177 -12.84 2.12 -13.85
N GLY A 178 -13.85 1.97 -12.99
CA GLY A 178 -13.91 0.85 -12.03
C GLY A 178 -13.97 -0.51 -12.74
N ARG A 179 -14.76 -0.61 -13.81
CA ARG A 179 -14.90 -1.82 -14.64
C ARG A 179 -13.59 -2.21 -15.34
N ILE A 180 -12.91 -1.24 -15.95
CA ILE A 180 -11.58 -1.45 -16.56
C ILE A 180 -10.57 -1.89 -15.50
N TRP A 181 -10.58 -1.25 -14.33
CA TRP A 181 -9.71 -1.62 -13.22
C TRP A 181 -9.96 -3.07 -12.79
N ALA A 182 -11.21 -3.50 -12.62
CA ALA A 182 -11.54 -4.86 -12.22
C ALA A 182 -11.02 -5.90 -13.22
N ARG A 183 -11.21 -5.67 -14.53
CA ARG A 183 -10.68 -6.54 -15.59
C ARG A 183 -9.15 -6.59 -15.55
N ARG A 184 -8.48 -5.45 -15.38
CA ARG A 184 -7.01 -5.40 -15.26
C ARG A 184 -6.50 -6.16 -14.03
N GLN A 185 -7.14 -5.98 -12.87
CA GLN A 185 -6.76 -6.72 -11.66
C GLN A 185 -6.97 -8.22 -11.83
N HIS A 186 -8.08 -8.64 -12.45
CA HIS A 186 -8.30 -10.04 -12.77
C HIS A 186 -7.16 -10.58 -13.66
N SER A 187 -6.77 -9.87 -14.71
CA SER A 187 -5.65 -10.28 -15.57
C SER A 187 -4.32 -10.42 -14.82
N LEU A 188 -4.07 -9.61 -13.79
CA LEU A 188 -2.86 -9.70 -12.96
C LEU A 188 -2.88 -10.88 -11.98
N LEU A 189 -4.06 -11.27 -11.52
CA LEU A 189 -4.25 -12.37 -10.56
C LEU A 189 -4.44 -13.72 -11.25
N ALA A 190 -5.02 -13.76 -12.44
CA ALA A 190 -5.37 -14.99 -13.17
C ALA A 190 -4.20 -15.97 -13.36
N PRO A 191 -2.95 -15.55 -13.62
CA PRO A 191 -1.82 -16.47 -13.71
C PRO A 191 -1.50 -17.19 -12.39
N ARG A 192 -1.94 -16.66 -11.25
CA ARG A 192 -1.68 -17.19 -9.90
C ARG A 192 -2.73 -18.23 -9.50
N GLN A 193 -3.06 -19.11 -10.45
CA GLN A 193 -4.26 -19.95 -10.58
C GLN A 193 -4.67 -20.80 -9.35
N HIS A 194 -3.89 -20.84 -8.27
CA HIS A 194 -4.07 -21.81 -7.19
C HIS A 194 -5.46 -21.73 -6.51
N ARG A 195 -6.20 -20.63 -6.66
CA ARG A 195 -7.62 -20.52 -6.27
C ARG A 195 -8.49 -19.75 -7.26
N SER A 196 -8.24 -19.89 -8.57
CA SER A 196 -9.21 -19.40 -9.56
C SER A 196 -10.57 -20.07 -9.30
N PRO A 197 -11.72 -19.37 -9.41
CA PRO A 197 -13.05 -19.94 -9.15
C PRO A 197 -13.48 -21.09 -10.07
N GLY A 198 -12.57 -21.66 -10.87
CA GLY A 198 -12.80 -22.81 -11.74
C GLY A 198 -13.27 -22.44 -13.15
N PHE A 199 -13.38 -21.16 -13.48
CA PHE A 199 -13.78 -20.71 -14.81
C PHE A 199 -12.65 -20.82 -15.83
N SER A 200 -12.97 -21.35 -17.01
CA SER A 200 -12.14 -21.26 -18.20
C SER A 200 -12.03 -19.81 -18.69
N PRO A 201 -11.00 -19.45 -19.48
CA PRO A 201 -10.89 -18.12 -20.07
C PRO A 201 -12.14 -17.69 -20.87
N ALA A 202 -12.82 -18.63 -21.53
CA ALA A 202 -14.04 -18.37 -22.28
C ALA A 202 -15.24 -18.07 -21.36
N GLU A 203 -15.35 -18.74 -20.21
CA GLU A 203 -16.39 -18.46 -19.22
C GLU A 203 -16.13 -17.15 -18.48
N VAL A 204 -14.87 -16.81 -18.20
CA VAL A 204 -14.46 -15.51 -17.66
C VAL A 204 -14.86 -14.38 -18.61
N PHE A 205 -14.62 -14.55 -19.91
CA PHE A 205 -15.00 -13.54 -20.91
C PHE A 205 -16.51 -13.25 -20.95
N GLN A 206 -17.34 -14.24 -20.58
CA GLN A 206 -18.80 -14.11 -20.54
C GLN A 206 -19.31 -13.46 -19.24
N GLN A 207 -18.44 -13.28 -18.23
CA GLN A 207 -18.84 -12.64 -16.97
C GLN A 207 -19.08 -11.14 -17.17
N THR A 208 -20.04 -10.61 -16.43
CA THR A 208 -20.20 -9.17 -16.26
C THR A 208 -19.02 -8.58 -15.50
N ASP A 209 -18.80 -7.27 -15.64
CA ASP A 209 -17.71 -6.58 -14.96
C ASP A 209 -17.79 -6.68 -13.42
N LEU A 210 -19.00 -6.74 -12.86
CA LEU A 210 -19.18 -6.93 -11.41
C LEU A 210 -18.94 -8.37 -10.97
N GLN A 211 -19.24 -9.37 -11.82
CA GLN A 211 -18.83 -10.75 -11.57
C GLN A 211 -17.31 -10.87 -11.60
N ILE A 212 -16.64 -10.25 -12.59
CA ILE A 212 -15.16 -10.17 -12.64
C ILE A 212 -14.62 -9.50 -11.38
N ALA A 213 -15.21 -8.39 -10.93
CA ALA A 213 -14.83 -7.74 -9.68
C ALA A 213 -15.01 -8.65 -8.45
N GLY A 214 -16.12 -9.41 -8.38
CA GLY A 214 -16.35 -10.39 -7.32
C GLY A 214 -15.30 -11.50 -7.32
N MET A 215 -14.89 -11.97 -8.50
CA MET A 215 -13.77 -12.92 -8.62
C MET A 215 -12.46 -12.32 -8.10
N VAL A 216 -12.14 -11.07 -8.47
CA VAL A 216 -10.95 -10.37 -7.95
C VAL A 216 -10.96 -10.30 -6.43
N TRP A 217 -12.10 -9.93 -5.83
CA TRP A 217 -12.25 -9.88 -4.38
C TRP A 217 -11.97 -11.25 -3.74
N LEU A 218 -12.56 -12.33 -4.27
CA LEU A 218 -12.35 -13.69 -3.78
C LEU A 218 -10.88 -14.11 -3.87
N MET A 219 -10.24 -13.86 -5.01
CA MET A 219 -8.84 -14.22 -5.25
C MET A 219 -7.89 -13.49 -4.28
N GLN A 220 -8.12 -12.19 -4.05
CA GLN A 220 -7.31 -11.42 -3.09
C GLN A 220 -7.52 -11.88 -1.65
N ARG A 221 -8.76 -12.19 -1.26
CA ARG A 221 -9.07 -12.75 0.06
C ARG A 221 -8.41 -14.09 0.28
N ALA A 222 -8.35 -14.93 -0.75
CA ALA A 222 -7.61 -16.19 -0.72
C ALA A 222 -6.10 -15.97 -0.48
N GLU A 223 -5.45 -15.08 -1.25
CA GLU A 223 -4.03 -14.74 -1.06
C GLU A 223 -3.75 -14.26 0.38
N PHE A 224 -4.67 -13.47 0.96
CA PHE A 224 -4.54 -12.98 2.33
C PHE A 224 -4.65 -14.08 3.38
N VAL A 225 -5.60 -15.00 3.22
CA VAL A 225 -5.76 -16.16 4.11
C VAL A 225 -4.50 -17.02 4.08
N ASP A 226 -3.97 -17.29 2.89
CA ASP A 226 -2.77 -18.11 2.71
C ASP A 226 -1.55 -17.46 3.38
N LEU A 227 -1.38 -16.14 3.23
CA LEU A 227 -0.28 -15.43 3.85
C LEU A 227 -0.37 -15.38 5.38
N ILE A 228 -1.58 -15.19 5.93
CA ILE A 228 -1.82 -15.25 7.38
C ILE A 228 -1.51 -16.66 7.91
N ALA A 229 -1.98 -17.70 7.22
CA ALA A 229 -1.72 -19.08 7.63
C ALA A 229 -0.22 -19.43 7.58
N ALA A 230 0.50 -18.92 6.58
CA ALA A 230 1.94 -19.13 6.46
C ALA A 230 2.76 -18.37 7.52
N GLN A 231 2.29 -17.22 8.00
CA GLN A 231 3.06 -16.31 8.86
C GLN A 231 2.23 -15.67 9.99
N PRO A 232 1.51 -16.45 10.82
CA PRO A 232 0.50 -15.93 11.75
C PRO A 232 1.08 -15.06 12.86
N ALA A 233 2.36 -15.22 13.19
CA ALA A 233 3.04 -14.42 14.22
C ALA A 233 3.26 -12.96 13.82
N ARG A 234 3.22 -12.64 12.51
CA ARG A 234 3.59 -11.31 12.00
C ARG A 234 2.73 -10.79 10.86
N VAL A 235 1.66 -11.51 10.50
CA VAL A 235 0.66 -11.06 9.53
C VAL A 235 -0.72 -11.14 10.17
N ARG A 236 -1.47 -10.04 10.13
CA ARG A 236 -2.88 -9.96 10.57
C ARG A 236 -3.73 -9.33 9.49
N SER A 237 -5.04 -9.44 9.62
CA SER A 237 -6.00 -8.70 8.80
C SER A 237 -6.76 -7.66 9.62
N LEU A 238 -7.32 -6.67 8.92
CA LEU A 238 -8.23 -5.67 9.47
C LEU A 238 -9.34 -5.41 8.44
N ASP A 239 -10.60 -5.50 8.86
CA ASP A 239 -11.70 -5.05 8.03
C ASP A 239 -11.87 -3.53 8.14
N ALA A 240 -12.13 -2.87 7.02
CA ALA A 240 -12.37 -1.44 6.97
C ALA A 240 -13.60 -1.03 7.79
N ALA A 241 -14.64 -1.88 7.85
CA ALA A 241 -15.82 -1.62 8.66
C ALA A 241 -15.48 -1.58 10.16
N ASP A 242 -14.59 -2.48 10.61
CA ASP A 242 -14.14 -2.50 12.01
C ASP A 242 -13.30 -1.25 12.35
N LEU A 243 -12.44 -0.80 11.42
CA LEU A 243 -11.70 0.45 11.59
C LEU A 243 -12.64 1.65 11.71
N LEU A 244 -13.67 1.73 10.86
CA LEU A 244 -14.58 2.87 10.83
C LEU A 244 -15.59 2.86 11.99
N ALA A 245 -15.88 1.69 12.57
CA ALA A 245 -16.75 1.57 13.74
C ALA A 245 -16.12 2.18 15.00
N ASP A 246 -14.80 2.08 15.14
CA ASP A 246 -14.03 2.72 16.21
C ASP A 246 -12.63 3.09 15.70
N GLU A 247 -12.53 4.28 15.10
CA GLU A 247 -11.32 4.78 14.43
C GLU A 247 -10.14 4.90 15.40
N ARG A 248 -10.41 5.33 16.64
CA ARG A 248 -9.39 5.46 17.68
C ARG A 248 -8.84 4.10 18.06
N GLN A 249 -9.72 3.15 18.41
CA GLN A 249 -9.29 1.81 18.80
C GLN A 249 -8.57 1.09 17.64
N GLY A 250 -9.06 1.27 16.40
CA GLY A 250 -8.40 0.74 15.22
C GLY A 250 -6.98 1.28 15.03
N LEU A 251 -6.79 2.60 15.21
CA LEU A 251 -5.48 3.24 15.14
C LEU A 251 -4.54 2.75 16.25
N GLU A 252 -5.01 2.71 17.50
CA GLU A 252 -4.24 2.23 18.66
C GLU A 252 -3.78 0.78 18.46
N ARG A 253 -4.70 -0.13 18.11
CA ARG A 253 -4.37 -1.54 17.85
C ARG A 253 -3.43 -1.72 16.67
N THR A 254 -3.55 -0.89 15.63
CA THR A 254 -2.64 -0.94 14.48
C THR A 254 -1.24 -0.45 14.88
N ALA A 255 -1.15 0.62 15.67
CA ALA A 255 0.12 1.13 16.16
C ALA A 255 0.82 0.13 17.08
N ASP A 256 0.08 -0.52 17.98
CA ASP A 256 0.60 -1.60 18.84
C ASP A 256 1.03 -2.81 18.03
N TRP A 257 0.23 -3.20 17.03
CA TRP A 257 0.56 -4.30 16.14
C TRP A 257 1.87 -4.06 15.40
N PHE A 258 2.12 -2.86 14.91
CA PHE A 258 3.40 -2.53 14.29
C PHE A 258 4.51 -2.21 15.30
N GLY A 259 4.20 -2.07 16.59
CA GLY A 259 5.18 -1.73 17.63
C GLY A 259 5.72 -0.31 17.47
N LEU A 260 4.87 0.64 17.06
CA LEU A 260 5.27 2.01 16.72
C LEU A 260 5.63 2.88 17.94
N GLY A 261 5.27 2.44 19.15
CA GLY A 261 5.55 3.18 20.39
C GLY A 261 4.85 4.54 20.46
N LEU A 262 3.68 4.67 19.81
CA LEU A 262 2.87 5.90 19.88
C LEU A 262 2.26 6.04 21.28
N THR A 263 2.36 7.24 21.84
CA THR A 263 1.74 7.56 23.13
C THR A 263 0.26 7.90 22.96
N PRO A 264 -0.55 7.88 24.03
CA PRO A 264 -1.93 8.36 23.97
C PRO A 264 -2.04 9.79 23.41
N LEU A 265 -1.07 10.66 23.73
CA LEU A 265 -1.01 12.04 23.20
C LEU A 265 -0.77 12.07 21.69
N ASP A 266 0.02 11.15 21.15
CA ASP A 266 0.23 11.05 19.70
C ASP A 266 -1.06 10.63 18.99
N ILE A 267 -1.77 9.65 19.56
CA ILE A 267 -3.09 9.21 19.08
C ILE A 267 -4.09 10.36 19.11
N ASP A 268 -4.17 11.10 20.22
CA ASP A 268 -5.06 12.27 20.35
C ASP A 268 -4.78 13.32 19.29
N ARG A 269 -3.51 13.61 19.00
CA ARG A 269 -3.12 14.54 17.94
C ARG A 269 -3.54 14.06 16.55
N VAL A 270 -3.41 12.76 16.27
CA VAL A 270 -3.86 12.19 15.00
C VAL A 270 -5.38 12.28 14.88
N MET A 271 -6.13 11.95 15.93
CA MET A 271 -7.59 12.07 15.93
C MET A 271 -8.05 13.52 15.73
N ALA A 272 -7.38 14.48 16.41
CA ALA A 272 -7.68 15.91 16.28
C ALA A 272 -7.24 16.53 14.94
N SER A 273 -6.46 15.82 14.11
CA SER A 273 -5.97 16.35 12.84
C SER A 273 -7.04 16.43 11.75
N GLY A 274 -8.24 15.89 11.98
CA GLY A 274 -9.33 15.86 10.98
C GLY A 274 -9.08 14.90 9.81
N ARG A 275 -8.06 14.04 9.87
CA ARG A 275 -7.77 13.02 8.82
C ARG A 275 -8.95 12.08 8.59
N PHE A 276 -9.55 11.58 9.66
CA PHE A 276 -10.74 10.74 9.60
C PHE A 276 -11.98 11.50 9.12
N GLU A 277 -12.16 12.76 9.54
CA GLU A 277 -13.28 13.61 9.11
C GLU A 277 -13.22 13.99 7.62
N THR A 278 -12.01 14.28 7.11
CA THR A 278 -11.81 14.62 5.70
C THR A 278 -12.15 13.43 4.81
N HIS A 279 -11.70 12.23 5.20
CA HIS A 279 -12.03 11.01 4.49
C HIS A 279 -13.52 10.65 4.63
N ALA A 280 -14.18 10.94 5.76
CA ALA A 280 -15.63 10.82 5.90
C ALA A 280 -16.40 11.77 4.97
N LYS A 281 -15.85 12.96 4.63
CA LYS A 281 -16.42 13.91 3.67
C LYS A 281 -16.14 13.54 2.21
N GLU A 282 -14.94 13.02 1.90
CA GLU A 282 -14.63 12.45 0.58
C GLU A 282 -15.42 11.16 0.31
N LEU A 283 -15.60 10.35 1.35
CA LEU A 283 -16.55 9.24 1.36
C LEU A 283 -18.00 9.74 1.39
N GLY A 284 -18.28 10.96 1.88
CA GLY A 284 -19.56 11.60 2.22
C GLY A 284 -20.64 11.72 1.14
N ARG A 285 -20.60 10.84 0.14
CA ARG A 285 -21.79 10.26 -0.51
C ARG A 285 -22.04 8.80 -0.11
N SER A 286 -21.36 8.29 0.91
CA SER A 286 -21.60 7.00 1.53
C SER A 286 -21.72 7.23 3.02
N TYR A 287 -22.75 6.64 3.61
CA TYR A 287 -22.92 6.46 5.04
C TYR A 287 -23.66 7.56 5.82
N ASP A 288 -24.91 7.82 5.45
CA ASP A 288 -25.93 7.92 6.49
C ASP A 288 -26.43 6.50 6.76
N ALA A 289 -26.24 5.98 7.97
CA ALA A 289 -26.81 4.69 8.38
C ALA A 289 -28.34 4.65 8.19
N VAL A 290 -28.99 5.84 8.17
CA VAL A 290 -30.41 6.06 7.89
C VAL A 290 -30.78 5.86 6.41
N VAL A 291 -29.86 6.08 5.47
CA VAL A 291 -30.12 5.87 4.02
C VAL A 291 -30.16 4.38 3.68
N ARG A 292 -29.40 3.54 4.41
CA ARG A 292 -29.38 2.07 4.22
C ARG A 292 -30.73 1.40 4.47
N GLU A 293 -31.57 1.92 5.37
CA GLU A 293 -32.92 1.37 5.60
C GLU A 293 -33.92 1.84 4.53
N ARG A 294 -33.73 3.02 3.95
CA ARG A 294 -34.63 3.53 2.89
C ARG A 294 -34.36 2.91 1.52
N GLU A 295 -33.11 2.58 1.19
CA GLU A 295 -32.76 2.02 -0.12
C GLU A 295 -32.92 0.50 -0.21
N ARG A 296 -33.08 -0.21 0.91
CA ARG A 296 -33.43 -1.65 0.94
C ARG A 296 -34.91 -1.93 0.67
N GLY A 297 -35.73 -0.90 0.47
CA GLY A 297 -37.18 -0.97 0.29
C GLY A 297 -37.70 -0.74 -1.14
N HIS A 298 -36.84 -0.79 -2.17
CA HIS A 298 -37.24 -0.59 -3.57
C HIS A 298 -36.70 -1.69 -4.50
#